data_AF-A0A397UM90-F1
#
_entry.id   AF-A0A397UM90-F1
#
_cell.length_a   1.000
_cell.length_b   1.000
_cell.length_c   1.000
_cell.angle_alpha   90.00
_cell.angle_beta   90.00
_cell.angle_gamma   90.00
#
_symmetry.space_group_name_H-M   'P 1'
#
loop_
_entity.id
_entity.type
_entity.pdbx_description
1 polymer ?
#
loop_
_entity_poly.entity_id
_entity_poly.type
_entity_poly.pdbx_seq_one_letter_code
_entity_poly.pdbx_strand_id
1 'polypeptide(L)'
;MQKCIRKLTKVLKSQHKAIPIGNKASRSQYVCSYLVATSNFFKNQFSICPEKAISGPNGHGPLDYALVASTSSKVIGAVEVKATYYLQGIAQNTVQCETLLANGRETVLGIITDSEKCFF
;
A
#
# COMPACT_ATOMS: atom_id res chain seq x y z
N MET A 1 15.89 -3.60 -16.40
CA MET A 1 14.78 -2.84 -15.77
C MET A 1 13.50 -2.82 -16.62
N GLN A 2 13.52 -2.32 -17.86
CA GLN A 2 12.33 -2.23 -18.74
C GLN A 2 11.61 -3.57 -19.00
N LYS A 3 12.34 -4.68 -19.18
CA LYS A 3 11.74 -6.01 -19.43
C LYS A 3 10.89 -6.51 -18.26
N CYS A 4 11.34 -6.28 -17.03
CA CYS A 4 10.60 -6.68 -15.81
C CYS A 4 9.34 -5.83 -15.62
N ILE A 5 9.46 -4.51 -15.81
CA ILE A 5 8.31 -3.59 -15.74
C ILE A 5 7.26 -3.99 -16.78
N ARG A 6 7.66 -4.24 -18.05
CA ARG A 6 6.74 -4.72 -19.09
C ARG A 6 6.05 -6.03 -18.73
N LYS A 7 6.78 -6.99 -18.14
CA LYS A 7 6.22 -8.28 -17.71
C LYS A 7 5.22 -8.09 -16.57
N LEU A 8 5.54 -7.26 -15.58
CA LEU A 8 4.65 -6.89 -14.50
C LEU A 8 3.39 -6.20 -15.03
N THR A 9 3.54 -5.18 -15.86
CA THR A 9 2.40 -4.48 -16.49
C THR A 9 1.51 -5.45 -17.27
N LYS A 10 2.08 -6.44 -17.96
CA LYS A 10 1.28 -7.45 -18.69
C LYS A 10 0.47 -8.32 -17.73
N VAL A 11 1.08 -8.81 -16.65
CA VAL A 11 0.39 -9.63 -15.62
C VAL A 11 -0.72 -8.82 -14.94
N LEU A 12 -0.42 -7.59 -14.52
CA LEU A 12 -1.40 -6.71 -13.88
C LEU A 12 -2.57 -6.38 -14.82
N LYS A 13 -2.30 -6.04 -16.08
CA LYS A 13 -3.36 -5.79 -17.07
C LYS A 13 -4.24 -7.03 -17.31
N SER A 14 -3.67 -8.22 -17.30
CA SER A 14 -4.43 -9.47 -17.41
C SER A 14 -5.29 -9.73 -16.17
N GLN A 15 -4.75 -9.52 -14.97
CA GLN A 15 -5.49 -9.66 -13.71
C GLN A 15 -6.62 -8.63 -13.58
N HIS A 16 -6.37 -7.38 -13.96
CA HIS A 16 -7.38 -6.31 -13.96
C HIS A 16 -8.59 -6.65 -14.86
N LYS A 17 -8.36 -7.34 -15.98
CA LYS A 17 -9.45 -7.77 -16.87
C LYS A 17 -10.24 -8.97 -16.33
N ALA A 18 -9.61 -9.80 -15.51
CA ALA A 18 -10.19 -11.04 -15.00
C ALA A 18 -10.88 -10.87 -13.64
N ILE A 19 -10.40 -9.94 -12.82
CA ILE A 19 -10.97 -9.63 -11.51
C ILE A 19 -12.08 -8.59 -11.71
N PRO A 20 -13.35 -8.87 -11.35
CA PRO A 20 -14.37 -7.84 -11.31
C PRO A 20 -14.03 -6.88 -10.15
N ILE A 21 -13.40 -5.76 -10.48
CA ILE A 21 -13.05 -4.70 -9.53
C ILE A 21 -14.33 -3.93 -9.17
N GLY A 22 -15.20 -4.57 -8.39
CA GLY A 22 -16.53 -4.04 -8.04
C GLY A 22 -16.62 -3.45 -6.64
N ASN A 23 -15.77 -3.90 -5.71
CA ASN A 23 -15.84 -3.53 -4.29
C ASN A 23 -14.44 -3.40 -3.64
N LYS A 24 -14.37 -2.90 -2.40
CA LYS A 24 -13.09 -2.70 -1.68
C LYS A 24 -12.25 -3.98 -1.59
N ALA A 25 -12.87 -5.15 -1.36
CA ALA A 25 -12.15 -6.42 -1.23
C ALA A 25 -11.45 -6.84 -2.53
N SER A 26 -12.17 -6.80 -3.65
CA SER A 26 -11.62 -7.09 -4.98
C SER A 26 -10.49 -6.12 -5.37
N ARG A 27 -10.65 -4.83 -5.06
CA ARG A 27 -9.60 -3.81 -5.21
C ARG A 27 -8.38 -4.13 -4.36
N SER A 28 -8.59 -4.50 -3.11
CA SER A 28 -7.53 -4.85 -2.17
C SER A 28 -6.69 -6.03 -2.68
N GLN A 29 -7.33 -7.07 -3.24
CA GLN A 29 -6.61 -8.21 -3.81
C GLN A 29 -5.73 -7.82 -5.02
N TYR A 30 -6.25 -6.96 -5.90
CA TYR A 30 -5.47 -6.42 -7.01
C TYR A 30 -4.28 -5.57 -6.50
N VAL A 31 -4.53 -4.72 -5.49
CA VAL A 31 -3.51 -3.89 -4.85
C VAL A 31 -2.38 -4.71 -4.26
N CYS A 32 -2.71 -5.74 -3.47
CA CYS A 32 -1.74 -6.67 -2.92
C CYS A 32 -0.84 -7.28 -3.99
N SER A 33 -1.42 -7.66 -5.13
CA SER A 33 -0.70 -8.30 -6.24
C SER A 33 0.42 -7.42 -6.81
N TYR A 34 0.15 -6.13 -7.05
CA TYR A 34 1.21 -5.23 -7.54
C TYR A 34 2.17 -4.79 -6.43
N LEU A 35 1.72 -4.68 -5.18
CA LEU A 35 2.60 -4.38 -4.04
C LEU A 35 3.64 -5.50 -3.83
N VAL A 36 3.21 -6.76 -3.85
CA VAL A 36 4.09 -7.94 -3.78
C VAL A 36 5.06 -7.96 -4.96
N ALA A 37 4.58 -7.68 -6.18
CA ALA A 37 5.47 -7.61 -7.33
C ALA A 37 6.49 -6.48 -7.22
N THR A 38 6.12 -5.35 -6.60
CA THR A 38 7.00 -4.22 -6.35
C THR A 38 8.07 -4.59 -5.31
N SER A 39 7.69 -5.24 -4.20
CA SER A 39 8.63 -5.80 -3.22
C SER A 39 9.65 -6.74 -3.88
N ASN A 40 9.18 -7.69 -4.70
CA ASN A 40 10.05 -8.59 -5.47
C ASN A 40 11.01 -7.84 -6.41
N PHE A 41 10.52 -6.78 -7.08
CA PHE A 41 11.34 -5.95 -7.96
C PHE A 41 12.47 -5.25 -7.19
N PHE A 42 12.19 -4.81 -5.95
CA PHE A 42 13.18 -4.25 -5.05
C PHE A 42 13.97 -5.32 -4.27
N LYS A 43 14.00 -6.58 -4.75
CA LYS A 43 14.72 -7.69 -4.12
C LYS A 43 14.34 -7.91 -2.66
N ASN A 44 13.07 -7.74 -2.34
CA ASN A 44 12.50 -7.93 -1.00
C ASN A 44 13.16 -7.06 0.08
N GLN A 45 13.59 -5.83 -0.27
CA GLN A 45 14.04 -4.84 0.71
C GLN A 45 12.96 -4.43 1.72
N PHE A 46 11.69 -4.67 1.37
CA PHE A 46 10.55 -4.53 2.26
C PHE A 46 9.56 -5.67 2.02
N SER A 47 8.76 -5.98 3.03
CA SER A 47 7.64 -6.91 2.99
C SER A 47 6.31 -6.15 3.01
N ILE A 48 5.25 -6.80 2.50
CA ILE A 48 3.88 -6.28 2.52
C ILE A 48 3.13 -6.95 3.67
N CYS A 49 2.66 -6.17 4.63
CA CYS A 49 1.89 -6.66 5.77
C CYS A 49 0.44 -6.14 5.69
N PRO A 50 -0.56 -6.99 5.39
CA PRO A 50 -1.96 -6.59 5.44
C PRO A 50 -2.41 -6.32 6.88
N GLU A 51 -3.39 -5.42 7.05
CA GLU A 51 -4.10 -5.17 8.31
C GLU A 51 -3.20 -4.90 9.51
N LYS A 52 -2.02 -4.28 9.28
CA LYS A 52 -1.09 -3.97 10.36
C LYS A 52 -1.68 -2.87 11.24
N ALA A 53 -1.99 -3.21 12.49
CA ALA A 53 -2.44 -2.25 13.48
C ALA A 53 -1.34 -1.23 13.77
N ILE A 54 -1.73 0.05 13.76
CA ILE A 54 -0.92 1.15 14.27
C ILE A 54 -1.67 1.84 15.41
N SER A 55 -0.91 2.42 16.32
CA SER A 55 -1.45 3.20 17.42
C SER A 55 -0.50 4.34 17.74
N GLY A 56 -1.06 5.52 17.90
CA GLY A 56 -0.36 6.73 18.32
C GLY A 56 -1.36 7.76 18.78
N PRO A 57 -0.90 8.94 19.24
CA PRO A 57 -1.77 9.93 19.84
C PRO A 57 -2.89 10.44 18.91
N ASN A 58 -2.65 10.42 17.59
CA ASN A 58 -3.57 10.99 16.60
C ASN A 58 -4.22 9.93 15.70
N GLY A 59 -3.58 8.79 15.48
CA GLY A 59 -4.02 7.76 14.55
C GLY A 59 -4.09 6.38 15.20
N HIS A 60 -5.19 5.68 14.96
CA HIS A 60 -5.41 4.32 15.43
C HIS A 60 -6.07 3.48 14.34
N GLY A 61 -5.79 2.18 14.38
CA GLY A 61 -6.47 1.18 13.57
C GLY A 61 -5.55 0.48 12.58
N PRO A 62 -6.08 -0.51 11.85
CA PRO A 62 -5.32 -1.25 10.86
C PRO A 62 -5.09 -0.41 9.60
N LEU A 63 -3.87 -0.45 9.10
CA LEU A 63 -3.58 -0.10 7.71
C LEU A 63 -4.12 -1.19 6.79
N ASP A 64 -4.69 -0.84 5.63
CA ASP A 64 -5.02 -1.86 4.63
C ASP A 64 -3.76 -2.66 4.24
N TYR A 65 -2.65 -1.97 3.98
CA TYR A 65 -1.31 -2.57 3.91
C TYR A 65 -0.22 -1.68 4.50
N ALA A 66 0.73 -2.28 5.19
CA ALA A 66 1.98 -1.66 5.60
C ALA A 66 3.15 -2.16 4.75
N LEU A 67 4.05 -1.25 4.37
CA LEU A 67 5.36 -1.58 3.82
C LEU A 67 6.35 -1.65 4.98
N VAL A 68 6.90 -2.83 5.24
CA VAL A 68 7.78 -3.06 6.39
C VAL A 68 9.19 -3.36 5.91
N ALA A 69 10.16 -2.53 6.28
CA ALA A 69 11.56 -2.71 5.91
C ALA A 69 12.08 -4.05 6.42
N SER A 70 12.68 -4.85 5.54
CA SER A 70 13.14 -6.19 5.87
C SER A 70 14.32 -6.20 6.85
N THR A 71 15.08 -5.10 6.92
CA THR A 71 16.28 -4.99 7.78
C THR A 71 15.96 -4.58 9.21
N SER A 72 14.92 -3.76 9.41
CA SER A 72 14.62 -3.14 10.71
C SER A 72 13.24 -3.48 11.26
N SER A 73 12.41 -4.18 10.47
CA SER A 73 10.99 -4.43 10.77
C SER A 73 10.17 -3.15 11.01
N LYS A 74 10.70 -1.97 10.64
CA LYS A 74 9.99 -0.68 10.74
C LYS A 74 9.03 -0.52 9.59
N VAL A 75 7.90 0.15 9.86
CA VAL A 75 6.97 0.57 8.81
C VAL A 75 7.57 1.77 8.09
N ILE A 76 7.80 1.61 6.79
CA ILE A 76 8.34 2.67 5.91
C ILE A 76 7.29 3.21 4.95
N GLY A 77 6.09 2.63 4.94
CA GLY A 77 4.97 3.14 4.16
C GLY A 77 3.62 2.59 4.59
N ALA A 78 2.59 3.39 4.38
CA ALA A 78 1.20 3.12 4.72
C ALA A 78 0.33 3.21 3.46
N VAL A 79 -0.33 2.11 3.11
CA VAL A 79 -1.18 2.02 1.93
C VAL A 79 -2.64 1.90 2.36
N GLU A 80 -3.48 2.81 1.87
CA GLU A 80 -4.94 2.79 2.04
C GLU A 80 -5.62 2.53 0.71
N VAL A 81 -6.50 1.53 0.66
CA VAL A 81 -7.26 1.16 -0.54
C VAL A 81 -8.65 1.76 -0.44
N LYS A 82 -8.99 2.68 -1.34
CA LYS A 82 -10.28 3.39 -1.31
C LYS A 82 -11.02 3.24 -2.63
N ALA A 83 -12.22 2.69 -2.56
CA ALA A 83 -13.07 2.58 -3.74
C ALA A 83 -13.74 3.91 -4.11
N THR A 84 -14.09 4.69 -3.09
CA THR A 84 -14.81 5.97 -3.11
C THR A 84 -14.32 6.84 -1.95
N TYR A 85 -14.79 8.09 -1.85
CA TYR A 85 -14.46 9.03 -0.76
C TYR A 85 -12.95 9.26 -0.58
N TYR A 86 -12.28 9.52 -1.70
CA TYR A 86 -10.82 9.65 -1.77
C TYR A 86 -10.25 10.68 -0.79
N LEU A 87 -10.91 11.83 -0.60
CA LEU A 87 -10.48 12.86 0.37
C LEU A 87 -10.47 12.36 1.81
N GLN A 88 -11.45 11.53 2.20
CA GLN A 88 -11.47 10.90 3.52
C GLN A 88 -10.32 9.90 3.65
N GLY A 89 -10.01 9.18 2.56
CA GLY A 89 -8.85 8.31 2.49
C GLY A 89 -7.52 9.04 2.67
N ILE A 90 -7.34 10.19 2.01
CA ILE A 90 -6.17 11.05 2.22
C ILE A 90 -6.07 11.47 3.68
N ALA A 91 -7.14 12.03 4.24
CA ALA A 91 -7.14 12.50 5.63
C ALA A 91 -6.77 11.37 6.61
N GLN A 92 -7.34 10.18 6.42
CA GLN A 92 -7.01 9.00 7.21
C GLN A 92 -5.54 8.60 7.05
N ASN A 93 -5.04 8.49 5.82
CA ASN A 93 -3.67 8.10 5.53
C ASN A 93 -2.66 9.11 6.09
N THR A 94 -2.95 10.42 6.00
CA THR A 94 -2.12 11.48 6.60
C THR A 94 -2.00 11.31 8.10
N VAL A 95 -3.10 11.07 8.81
CA VAL A 95 -3.10 10.85 10.27
C VAL A 95 -2.33 9.58 10.65
N GLN A 96 -2.51 8.51 9.87
CA GLN A 96 -1.76 7.25 10.08
C GLN A 96 -0.26 7.42 9.83
N CYS A 97 0.13 8.16 8.79
CA CYS A 97 1.52 8.50 8.50
C CYS A 97 2.14 9.35 9.62
N GLU A 98 1.42 10.35 10.13
CA GLU A 98 1.87 11.16 11.27
C GLU A 98 2.13 10.29 12.51
N THR A 99 1.23 9.34 12.79
CA THR A 99 1.42 8.38 13.90
C THR A 99 2.66 7.52 13.71
N LEU A 100 2.93 7.06 12.49
CA LEU A 100 4.13 6.30 12.18
C LEU A 100 5.40 7.14 12.35
N LEU A 101 5.38 8.41 11.92
CA LEU A 101 6.48 9.36 12.09
C LEU A 101 6.76 9.70 13.56
N ALA A 102 5.71 9.86 14.37
CA ALA A 102 5.84 10.12 15.80
C ALA A 102 6.49 8.92 16.53
N ASN A 103 6.19 7.69 16.10
CA ASN A 103 6.71 6.46 16.68
C ASN A 103 8.11 6.06 16.16
N GLY A 104 8.51 6.52 14.98
CA GLY A 104 9.80 6.26 14.38
C GLY A 104 10.24 7.45 13.55
N ARG A 105 11.34 8.11 13.94
CA ARG A 105 11.89 9.33 13.30
C ARG A 105 12.48 9.10 11.90
N GLU A 106 11.76 8.42 11.01
CA GLU A 106 12.16 8.13 9.63
C GLU A 106 10.99 8.45 8.68
N THR A 107 11.28 8.84 7.44
CA THR A 107 10.26 9.17 6.45
C THR A 107 9.33 8.00 6.17
N VAL A 108 8.01 8.26 6.19
CA VAL A 108 6.96 7.29 5.87
C VAL A 108 6.33 7.67 4.53
N LEU A 109 6.25 6.71 3.61
CA LEU A 109 5.54 6.89 2.34
C LEU A 109 4.04 6.64 2.51
N GLY A 110 3.23 7.68 2.35
CA GLY A 110 1.78 7.54 2.23
C GLY A 110 1.38 7.14 0.81
N ILE A 111 0.51 6.14 0.67
CA ILE A 111 -0.07 5.75 -0.61
C ILE A 111 -1.58 5.62 -0.43
N ILE A 112 -2.35 6.36 -1.22
CA ILE A 112 -3.76 6.07 -1.41
C ILE A 112 -3.95 5.51 -2.81
N THR A 113 -4.74 4.45 -2.93
CA THR A 113 -5.02 3.83 -4.23
C THR A 113 -6.46 3.38 -4.35
N ASP A 114 -7.01 3.53 -5.56
CA ASP A 114 -8.32 3.01 -5.92
C ASP A 114 -8.24 1.70 -6.71
N SER A 115 -7.04 1.08 -6.75
CA SER A 115 -6.58 -0.04 -7.59
C SER A 115 -6.18 0.32 -9.03
N GLU A 116 -6.56 1.49 -9.56
CA GLU A 116 -6.17 1.92 -10.89
C GLU A 116 -5.07 2.99 -10.85
N LYS A 117 -5.15 3.88 -9.86
CA LYS A 117 -4.25 5.00 -9.65
C LYS A 117 -3.64 4.91 -8.25
N CYS A 118 -2.40 5.36 -8.16
CA CYS A 118 -1.72 5.59 -6.89
C CYS A 118 -1.51 7.09 -6.74
N PHE A 119 -1.72 7.56 -5.52
CA PHE A 119 -1.49 8.92 -5.11
C PHE A 119 -0.55 8.92 -3.93
N PHE A 120 0.35 9.90 -3.90
CA PHE A 120 1.45 10.02 -2.96
C PHE A 120 1.34 11.33 -2.20
#